data_AF-A0A6P7TZV1-F1
#
_entry.id   AF-A0A6P7TZV1-F1
#
_cell.length_a   1.000
_cell.length_b   1.000
_cell.length_c   1.000
_cell.angle_alpha   90.00
_cell.angle_beta   90.00
_cell.angle_gamma   90.00
#
_symmetry.space_group_name_H-M   'P 1'
#
loop_
_entity.id
_entity.type
_entity.pdbx_description
1 polymer ?
#
loop_
_entity_poly.entity_id
_entity_poly.type
_entity_poly.pdbx_seq_one_letter_code
_entity_poly.pdbx_strand_id
1 'polypeptide(L)'
;MFARPLMSPFWIKINKNDKITLCPVYHIKRCVEIRVDTTIKTELKIQFNKQDTIVYDKKENMITIIEVGITSQDNLQKVEVKKLHKYDLLANEIVLLHSAKVQIVPIVLTWNAITTKFYPKYCQKLKLPDKIKTYIQSVVLRATYQSMNIE
;
A
#
# COMPACT_ATOMS: atom_id res chain seq x y z
N MET A 1 -14.76 29.93 -9.99
CA MET A 1 -14.17 30.01 -8.64
C MET A 1 -14.11 28.59 -8.09
N PHE A 2 -13.02 27.87 -8.31
CA PHE A 2 -12.87 26.47 -7.88
C PHE A 2 -12.52 26.44 -6.39
N ALA A 3 -13.44 25.94 -5.56
CA ALA A 3 -13.17 25.69 -4.16
C ALA A 3 -12.14 24.55 -4.04
N ARG A 4 -10.92 24.88 -3.59
CA ARG A 4 -9.94 23.90 -3.12
C ARG A 4 -10.53 23.16 -1.91
N PRO A 5 -10.56 21.82 -1.86
CA PRO A 5 -10.80 21.14 -0.60
C PRO A 5 -9.59 21.39 0.32
N LEU A 6 -9.86 21.84 1.54
CA LEU A 6 -8.86 22.05 2.58
C LEU A 6 -8.02 20.77 2.78
N MET A 7 -6.75 20.83 2.37
CA MET A 7 -5.71 19.94 2.87
C MET A 7 -5.06 20.57 4.11
N SER A 8 -5.08 19.83 5.23
CA SER A 8 -4.08 19.73 6.32
C SER A 8 -4.74 19.66 7.71
N PRO A 9 -4.07 19.13 8.77
CA PRO A 9 -2.69 18.67 8.83
C PRO A 9 -2.45 17.26 9.45
N PHE A 10 -1.23 16.78 9.19
CA PHE A 10 -0.45 15.79 9.94
C PHE A 10 -0.85 15.60 11.41
N TRP A 11 -0.95 14.35 11.86
CA TRP A 11 -0.88 14.02 13.29
C TRP A 11 0.42 13.29 13.59
N ILE A 12 1.31 14.00 14.27
CA ILE A 12 2.54 13.50 14.89
C ILE A 12 2.14 12.69 16.13
N LYS A 13 2.47 11.40 16.18
CA LYS A 13 2.37 10.61 17.42
C LYS A 13 3.68 10.77 18.19
N ILE A 14 3.68 11.61 19.22
CA ILE A 14 4.79 11.71 20.19
C ILE A 14 4.76 10.44 21.05
N ASN A 15 5.86 9.70 21.06
CA ASN A 15 6.06 8.56 21.97
C ASN A 15 7.06 9.03 23.04
N LYS A 16 6.91 8.57 24.29
CA LYS A 16 7.65 9.05 25.50
C LYS A 16 9.20 9.00 25.44
N ASN A 17 9.80 8.58 24.33
CA ASN A 17 11.25 8.49 24.10
C ASN A 17 11.63 9.08 22.71
N ASP A 18 11.37 10.38 22.49
CA ASP A 18 12.01 11.27 21.50
C ASP A 18 12.59 10.63 20.23
N LYS A 19 11.75 9.97 19.44
CA LYS A 19 11.99 9.77 18.00
C LYS A 19 10.71 10.08 17.25
N ILE A 20 10.70 11.24 16.59
CA ILE A 20 9.63 11.63 15.66
C ILE A 20 9.77 10.73 14.43
N THR A 21 8.97 9.67 14.36
CA THR A 21 8.75 8.96 13.10
C THR A 21 7.52 9.58 12.44
N LEU A 22 7.73 10.33 11.35
CA LEU A 22 6.65 10.91 10.55
C LEU A 22 5.98 9.79 9.76
N CYS A 23 4.88 9.27 10.29
CA CYS A 23 4.02 8.32 9.60
C CYS A 23 2.82 9.08 9.04
N PRO A 24 2.72 9.34 7.73
CA PRO A 24 1.56 10.03 7.16
C PRO A 24 0.31 9.15 7.29
N VAL A 25 -0.65 9.63 8.08
CA VAL A 25 -1.98 9.03 8.23
C VAL A 25 -3.01 9.95 7.59
N TYR A 26 -3.79 9.42 6.65
CA TYR A 26 -4.85 10.13 5.97
C TYR A 26 -6.20 9.58 6.41
N HIS A 27 -7.13 10.46 6.77
CA HIS A 27 -8.51 10.08 7.06
C HIS A 27 -9.40 10.49 5.89
N ILE A 28 -9.87 9.51 5.13
CA ILE A 28 -10.80 9.75 4.01
C ILE A 28 -12.20 9.43 4.52
N LYS A 29 -13.00 10.47 4.77
CA LYS A 29 -14.26 10.36 5.54
C LYS A 29 -13.98 9.86 6.97
N ARG A 30 -14.98 9.90 7.87
CA ARG A 30 -14.80 9.45 9.27
C ARG A 30 -14.53 7.93 9.41
N CYS A 31 -14.64 7.17 8.32
CA CYS A 31 -14.66 5.70 8.35
C CYS A 31 -13.43 5.03 7.73
N VAL A 32 -12.56 5.74 7.00
CA VAL A 32 -11.38 5.11 6.36
C VAL A 32 -10.10 5.79 6.84
N GLU A 33 -9.16 4.99 7.34
CA GLU A 33 -7.80 5.42 7.66
C GLU A 33 -6.82 4.82 6.66
N ILE A 34 -5.96 5.64 6.08
CA ILE A 34 -4.86 5.20 5.23
C ILE A 34 -3.57 5.53 5.95
N ARG A 35 -2.69 4.54 6.10
CA ARG A 35 -1.38 4.69 6.72
C ARG A 35 -0.34 4.28 5.69
N VAL A 36 0.55 5.20 5.34
CA VAL A 36 1.63 4.95 4.39
C VAL A 36 2.93 4.81 5.19
N ASP A 37 3.78 3.85 4.81
CA ASP A 37 5.10 3.61 5.43
C ASP A 37 5.10 3.44 6.96
N THR A 38 3.99 2.99 7.54
CA THR A 38 3.81 2.96 8.99
C THR A 38 4.05 1.56 9.55
N THR A 39 4.94 1.47 10.54
CA THR A 39 5.16 0.26 11.34
C THR A 39 3.94 -0.05 12.19
N ILE A 40 3.38 -1.27 12.09
CA ILE A 40 2.31 -1.72 12.97
C ILE A 40 2.95 -2.18 14.28
N LYS A 41 2.44 -1.69 15.41
CA LYS A 41 2.86 -2.21 16.73
C LYS A 41 2.19 -3.58 16.93
N THR A 42 2.96 -4.62 16.69
CA THR A 42 2.65 -6.02 17.01
C THR A 42 3.34 -6.43 18.30
N GLU A 43 2.78 -7.40 19.02
CA GLU A 43 3.39 -7.98 20.22
C GLU A 43 4.61 -8.85 19.85
N LEU A 44 4.60 -9.43 18.64
CA LEU A 44 5.73 -10.17 18.09
C LEU A 44 6.67 -9.25 17.28
N LYS A 45 7.99 -9.45 17.42
CA LYS A 45 9.02 -8.80 16.58
C LYS A 45 8.99 -9.40 15.17
N ILE A 46 8.14 -8.87 14.30
CA ILE A 46 8.05 -9.28 12.89
C ILE A 46 9.17 -8.62 12.07
N GLN A 47 9.94 -9.41 11.31
CA GLN A 47 11.08 -8.94 10.50
C GLN A 47 10.70 -7.98 9.35
N PHE A 48 9.48 -8.04 8.84
CA PHE A 48 9.03 -7.28 7.67
C PHE A 48 7.95 -6.23 8.01
N ASN A 49 8.25 -5.28 8.90
CA ASN A 49 7.27 -4.32 9.44
C ASN A 49 7.25 -2.93 8.75
N LYS A 50 7.72 -2.84 7.50
CA LYS A 50 7.56 -1.65 6.66
C LYS A 50 6.86 -2.05 5.38
N GLN A 51 5.55 -1.88 5.37
CA GLN A 51 4.70 -2.07 4.21
C GLN A 51 4.44 -0.73 3.54
N ASP A 52 4.21 -0.75 2.24
CA ASP A 52 4.05 0.50 1.47
C ASP A 52 2.78 1.23 1.91
N THR A 53 1.64 0.55 2.01
CA THR A 53 0.38 1.19 2.43
C THR A 53 -0.58 0.22 3.13
N ILE A 54 -1.23 0.71 4.19
CA ILE A 54 -2.33 0.05 4.88
C ILE A 54 -3.58 0.90 4.70
N VAL A 55 -4.70 0.28 4.38
CA VAL A 55 -6.03 0.90 4.37
C VAL A 55 -6.91 0.20 5.38
N TYR A 56 -7.40 0.91 6.39
CA TYR A 56 -8.35 0.40 7.37
C TYR A 56 -9.72 1.01 7.13
N ASP A 57 -10.67 0.18 6.70
CA ASP A 57 -12.08 0.51 6.64
C ASP A 57 -12.74 0.11 7.95
N LYS A 58 -13.08 1.12 8.77
CA LYS A 58 -13.75 0.95 10.06
C LYS A 58 -15.19 0.46 9.93
N LYS A 59 -15.85 0.73 8.79
CA LYS A 59 -17.25 0.35 8.59
C LYS A 59 -17.37 -1.15 8.39
N GLU A 60 -16.50 -1.71 7.56
CA GLU A 60 -16.47 -3.14 7.24
C GLU A 60 -15.51 -3.93 8.16
N ASN A 61 -14.86 -3.25 9.11
CA ASN A 61 -13.79 -3.78 9.97
C ASN A 61 -12.73 -4.56 9.15
N MET A 62 -12.26 -3.95 8.06
CA MET A 62 -11.38 -4.60 7.09
C MET A 62 -10.09 -3.81 6.92
N ILE A 63 -8.96 -4.50 7.10
CA ILE A 63 -7.62 -3.96 6.92
C ILE A 63 -7.06 -4.53 5.62
N THR A 64 -6.68 -3.66 4.70
CA THR A 64 -6.04 -4.02 3.44
C THR A 64 -4.58 -3.60 3.47
N ILE A 65 -3.68 -4.57 3.30
CA ILE A 65 -2.25 -4.37 3.14
C ILE A 65 -1.96 -4.33 1.65
N ILE A 66 -1.42 -3.21 1.17
CA ILE A 66 -1.04 -2.98 -0.21
C ILE A 66 0.48 -2.93 -0.29
N GLU A 67 1.04 -3.82 -1.10
CA GLU A 67 2.48 -3.89 -1.35
C GLU A 67 2.70 -3.67 -2.85
N VAL A 68 3.44 -2.63 -3.20
CA VAL A 68 3.76 -2.28 -4.58
C VAL A 68 5.15 -2.80 -4.92
N GLY A 69 5.38 -3.18 -6.17
CA GLY A 69 6.70 -3.61 -6.62
C GLY A 69 6.92 -3.38 -8.10
N ILE A 70 8.12 -2.94 -8.47
CA ILE A 70 8.58 -2.89 -9.86
C ILE A 70 9.61 -4.01 -10.05
N THR A 71 9.50 -4.80 -11.12
CA THR A 71 10.39 -5.95 -11.35
C THR A 71 10.62 -6.25 -12.84
N SER A 72 11.48 -7.22 -13.13
CA SER A 72 11.67 -7.74 -14.49
C SER A 72 10.54 -8.65 -14.91
N GLN A 73 10.29 -8.71 -16.22
CA GLN A 73 9.27 -9.57 -16.80
C GLN A 73 9.44 -11.03 -16.36
N ASP A 74 10.69 -11.53 -16.36
CA ASP A 74 10.99 -12.92 -16.02
C ASP A 74 10.69 -13.27 -14.55
N ASN A 75 10.78 -12.29 -13.65
CA ASN A 75 10.55 -12.48 -12.21
C ASN A 75 9.15 -12.08 -11.75
N LEU A 76 8.30 -11.57 -12.65
CA LEU A 76 7.03 -10.95 -12.32
C LEU A 76 6.13 -11.83 -11.45
N GLN A 77 5.91 -13.08 -11.87
CA GLN A 77 5.08 -14.04 -11.11
C GLN A 77 5.71 -14.43 -9.77
N LYS A 78 7.04 -14.62 -9.75
CA LYS A 78 7.78 -15.00 -8.54
C LYS A 78 7.71 -13.90 -7.48
N VAL A 79 7.86 -12.63 -7.89
CA VAL A 79 7.79 -11.47 -7.00
C VAL A 79 6.38 -11.25 -6.49
N GLU A 80 5.36 -11.45 -7.33
CA GLU A 80 3.95 -11.36 -6.94
C GLU A 80 3.60 -12.38 -5.84
N VAL A 81 3.95 -13.66 -6.02
CA VAL A 81 3.70 -14.71 -5.01
C VAL A 81 4.46 -14.43 -3.71
N LYS A 82 5.72 -14.01 -3.82
CA LYS A 82 6.51 -13.63 -2.63
C LYS A 82 5.86 -12.50 -1.85
N LYS A 83 5.39 -11.45 -2.53
CA LYS A 83 4.73 -10.30 -1.89
C LYS A 83 3.37 -10.67 -1.31
N LEU A 84 2.64 -11.60 -1.93
CA LEU A 84 1.37 -12.10 -1.41
C LEU A 84 1.56 -12.77 -0.04
N HIS A 85 2.57 -13.62 0.11
CA HIS A 85 2.81 -14.40 1.33
C HIS A 85 3.69 -13.68 2.37
N LYS A 86 4.30 -12.55 2.01
CA LYS A 86 5.21 -11.77 2.88
C LYS A 86 4.56 -11.37 4.21
N TYR A 87 3.25 -11.13 4.20
CA TYR A 87 2.50 -10.59 5.33
C TYR A 87 1.52 -11.59 5.96
N ASP A 88 1.59 -12.88 5.63
CA ASP A 88 0.65 -13.89 6.16
C ASP A 88 0.71 -13.98 7.70
N LEU A 89 1.92 -13.95 8.28
CA LEU A 89 2.11 -13.94 9.73
C LEU A 89 1.56 -12.66 10.38
N LEU A 90 1.80 -11.51 9.76
CA LEU A 90 1.30 -10.22 10.23
C LEU A 90 -0.23 -10.16 10.16
N ALA A 91 -0.82 -10.71 9.09
CA ALA A 91 -2.26 -10.78 8.93
C ALA A 91 -2.91 -11.59 10.05
N ASN A 92 -2.33 -12.74 10.41
CA ASN A 92 -2.84 -13.57 11.51
C ASN A 92 -2.83 -12.82 12.85
N GLU A 93 -1.75 -12.09 13.15
CA GLU A 93 -1.67 -11.31 14.40
C GLU A 93 -2.69 -10.17 14.42
N ILE A 94 -2.86 -9.45 13.31
CA ILE A 94 -3.85 -8.37 13.20
C ILE A 94 -5.28 -8.90 13.39
N VAL A 95 -5.58 -10.07 12.83
CA VAL A 95 -6.89 -10.73 13.02
C VAL A 95 -7.13 -11.01 14.51
N LEU A 96 -6.12 -11.48 15.24
CA LEU A 96 -6.24 -11.75 16.68
C LEU A 96 -6.38 -10.47 17.50
N LEU A 97 -5.56 -9.44 17.23
CA LEU A 97 -5.53 -8.20 18.02
C LEU A 97 -6.75 -7.31 17.78
N HIS A 98 -7.22 -7.22 16.53
CA HIS A 98 -8.26 -6.27 16.14
C HIS A 98 -9.59 -6.94 15.77
N SER A 99 -9.66 -8.29 15.80
CA SER A 99 -10.83 -9.05 15.35
C SER A 99 -11.32 -8.60 13.96
N ALA A 100 -10.38 -8.15 13.12
CA ALA A 100 -10.64 -7.50 11.85
C ALA A 100 -10.26 -8.43 10.69
N LYS A 101 -10.96 -8.31 9.56
CA LYS A 101 -10.63 -9.06 8.36
C LYS A 101 -9.40 -8.45 7.71
N VAL A 102 -8.38 -9.24 7.41
CA VAL A 102 -7.16 -8.77 6.75
C VAL A 102 -7.11 -9.27 5.32
N GLN A 103 -6.76 -8.38 4.39
CA GLN A 103 -6.56 -8.69 2.99
C GLN A 103 -5.21 -8.20 2.51
N ILE A 104 -4.42 -9.08 1.90
CA ILE A 104 -3.14 -8.71 1.28
C ILE A 104 -3.34 -8.56 -0.24
N VAL A 105 -2.86 -7.44 -0.79
CA VAL A 105 -2.97 -7.09 -2.21
C VAL A 105 -1.61 -6.69 -2.76
N PRO A 106 -0.91 -7.59 -3.49
CA PRO A 106 0.31 -7.23 -4.20
C PRO A 106 -0.03 -6.51 -5.51
N ILE A 107 0.58 -5.36 -5.75
CA ILE A 107 0.53 -4.63 -7.01
C ILE A 107 1.93 -4.66 -7.62
N VAL A 108 2.18 -5.63 -8.50
CA VAL A 108 3.49 -5.78 -9.15
C VAL A 108 3.40 -5.42 -10.63
N LEU A 109 4.31 -4.55 -11.05
CA LEU A 109 4.41 -4.03 -12.41
C LEU A 109 5.83 -4.25 -12.92
N THR A 110 6.00 -4.33 -14.24
CA THR A 110 7.33 -4.22 -14.83
C THR A 110 7.66 -2.78 -15.18
N TRP A 111 8.94 -2.48 -15.43
CA TRP A 111 9.36 -1.19 -15.97
C TRP A 111 8.70 -0.86 -17.32
N ASN A 112 8.29 -1.90 -18.08
CA ASN A 112 7.50 -1.77 -19.31
C ASN A 112 5.97 -1.64 -19.05
N ALA A 113 5.55 -1.44 -17.80
CA ALA A 113 4.16 -1.41 -17.35
C ALA A 113 3.31 -2.65 -17.70
N ILE A 114 3.96 -3.79 -17.93
CA ILE A 114 3.29 -5.09 -18.08
C ILE A 114 2.84 -5.58 -16.71
N THR A 115 1.64 -6.16 -16.67
CA THR A 115 0.98 -6.68 -15.46
C THR A 115 0.75 -8.18 -15.57
N THR A 116 0.50 -8.83 -14.44
CA THR A 116 0.06 -10.23 -14.41
C THR A 116 -1.43 -10.36 -14.74
N LYS A 117 -1.86 -11.59 -15.06
CA LYS A 117 -3.29 -11.94 -15.18
C LYS A 117 -4.10 -11.70 -13.90
N PHE A 118 -3.44 -11.58 -12.74
CA PHE A 118 -4.09 -11.37 -11.46
C PHE A 118 -4.30 -9.89 -11.13
N TYR A 119 -3.59 -8.98 -11.79
CA TYR A 119 -3.70 -7.54 -11.59
C TYR A 119 -5.15 -7.02 -11.66
N PRO A 120 -5.99 -7.40 -12.65
CA PRO A 120 -7.39 -6.98 -12.67
C PRO A 120 -8.18 -7.39 -11.42
N LYS A 121 -7.91 -8.59 -10.88
CA LYS A 121 -8.55 -9.09 -9.65
C LYS A 121 -8.15 -8.25 -8.44
N TYR A 122 -6.89 -7.85 -8.34
CA TYR A 122 -6.40 -6.96 -7.29
C TYR A 122 -7.01 -5.56 -7.39
N CYS A 123 -7.10 -4.99 -8.59
CA CYS A 123 -7.75 -3.70 -8.78
C CYS A 123 -9.26 -3.74 -8.46
N GLN A 124 -9.95 -4.85 -8.77
CA GLN A 124 -11.35 -5.05 -8.39
C GLN A 124 -11.52 -5.08 -6.87
N LYS A 125 -10.65 -5.80 -6.16
CA LYS A 125 -10.63 -5.82 -4.69
C LYS A 125 -10.45 -4.43 -4.08
N LEU A 126 -9.59 -3.61 -4.67
CA LEU A 126 -9.35 -2.23 -4.25
C LEU A 126 -10.37 -1.22 -4.81
N LYS A 127 -11.33 -1.66 -5.64
CA LYS A 127 -12.32 -0.83 -6.33
C LYS A 127 -11.68 0.35 -7.07
N LEU A 128 -10.54 0.12 -7.72
CA LEU A 128 -9.81 1.18 -8.43
C LEU A 128 -10.50 1.51 -9.76
N PRO A 129 -10.82 2.80 -10.03
CA PRO A 129 -11.31 3.24 -11.33
C PRO A 129 -10.22 3.11 -12.40
N ASP A 130 -10.62 2.89 -13.65
CA ASP A 130 -9.68 2.66 -14.76
C ASP A 130 -8.70 3.81 -14.96
N LYS A 131 -9.17 5.05 -14.74
CA LYS A 131 -8.31 6.25 -14.77
C LYS A 131 -7.09 6.14 -13.85
N ILE A 132 -7.27 5.55 -12.65
CA ILE A 132 -6.16 5.37 -11.70
C ILE A 132 -5.23 4.25 -12.17
N LYS A 133 -5.77 3.16 -12.74
CA LYS A 133 -4.95 2.07 -13.29
C LYS A 133 -4.03 2.59 -14.40
N THR A 134 -4.58 3.36 -15.34
CA THR A 134 -3.82 3.97 -16.43
C THR A 134 -2.82 4.99 -15.92
N TYR A 135 -3.17 5.76 -14.89
CA TYR A 135 -2.25 6.70 -14.25
C TYR A 135 -1.05 5.99 -13.62
N ILE A 136 -1.28 4.90 -12.88
CA ILE A 136 -0.19 4.11 -12.29
C ILE A 136 0.74 3.59 -13.39
N GLN A 137 0.18 3.04 -14.48
CA GLN A 137 0.97 2.56 -15.61
C GLN A 137 1.78 3.68 -16.28
N SER A 138 1.18 4.84 -16.50
CA SER A 138 1.87 5.96 -17.15
C SER A 138 2.99 6.55 -16.27
N VAL A 139 2.81 6.55 -14.95
CA VAL A 139 3.87 6.94 -14.00
C VAL A 139 5.06 5.99 -14.07
N VAL A 140 4.83 4.67 -14.13
CA VAL A 140 5.91 3.68 -14.23
C VAL A 140 6.68 3.81 -15.56
N LEU A 141 5.96 3.97 -16.67
CA LEU A 141 6.58 4.20 -17.98
C LEU A 141 7.39 5.50 -18.00
N ARG A 142 6.82 6.58 -17.46
CA ARG A 142 7.50 7.88 -17.37
C ARG A 142 8.76 7.78 -16.53
N ALA A 143 8.71 7.14 -15.36
CA ALA A 143 9.87 6.98 -14.49
C ALA A 143 10.98 6.16 -15.18
N THR A 144 10.59 5.11 -15.90
CA THR A 144 11.52 4.28 -16.68
C THR A 144 12.18 5.10 -17.79
N TYR A 145 11.39 5.85 -18.57
CA TYR A 145 11.91 6.75 -19.59
C TYR A 145 12.87 7.81 -19.02
N GLN A 146 12.52 8.42 -17.90
CA GLN A 146 13.40 9.38 -17.22
C GLN A 146 14.70 8.73 -16.78
N SER A 147 14.67 7.51 -16.25
CA SER A 147 15.88 6.80 -15.84
C SER A 147 16.82 6.46 -17.00
N MET A 148 16.30 6.35 -18.22
CA MET A 148 17.11 6.13 -19.43
C MET A 148 17.72 7.43 -19.97
N ASN A 149 17.15 8.59 -19.64
CA ASN A 149 17.56 9.89 -20.17
C ASN A 149 18.40 10.73 -19.18
N ILE A 150 18.70 10.19 -18.01
CA ILE A 150 19.71 10.78 -17.13
C ILE A 150 21.06 10.30 -17.68
N GLU A 151 21.54 11.00 -18.70
CA GLU A 151 22.96 11.03 -19.13
C GLU A 151 23.72 12.09 -18.32
#